data_AF-A0A1Q7MMX1-F1
#
_entry.id   AF-A0A1Q7MMX1-F1
#
_cell.length_a   1.000
_cell.length_b   1.000
_cell.length_c   1.000
_cell.angle_alpha   90.00
_cell.angle_beta   90.00
_cell.angle_gamma   90.00
#
_symmetry.space_group_name_H-M   'P 1'
#
loop_
_entity.id
_entity.type
_entity.pdbx_description
1 polymer ?
#
loop_
_entity_poly.entity_id
_entity_poly.type
_entity_poly.pdbx_seq_one_letter_code
_entity_poly.pdbx_strand_id
1 'polypeptide(L)'
;MAVKSVWQYYIPTQDVLRLLELFRRMMNDAIRIALAYDATTLRRLSLLAYNELARYDSPSYYKLCAISRAAGILAARKKSIRRGFTTRTPYAFRQQLVSCYGFKIENGYLHIPVSRGKHFSIPLTRHTLEIVSQPGIKVRSFTLTRNRLSLCIARDTPMIECRSTVGVDRNLRDLTVGNDQQTHYYDLSKCVRIANTTVRIVASFARNDDRMRTGIASMYGKRRTSRTGHILHNATKTIVAIAVQRKTAIVLENIEGIRSLYRKGNGQGRRYRRRMNSWSFSEAQRQIEYKARWVGLPIIRLSRRETRGSSVTCPRC
;
A
#
# COMPACT_ATOMS: atom_id res chain seq x y z
N MET A 1 7.70 12.84 -8.93
CA MET A 1 6.29 12.46 -8.79
C MET A 1 5.98 11.66 -7.52
N ALA A 2 5.18 12.24 -6.62
CA ALA A 2 4.59 11.57 -5.47
C ALA A 2 3.15 11.12 -5.80
N VAL A 3 2.70 10.00 -5.23
CA VAL A 3 1.38 9.41 -5.52
C VAL A 3 0.62 9.13 -4.22
N LYS A 4 -0.67 9.46 -4.20
CA LYS A 4 -1.63 9.15 -3.12
C LYS A 4 -2.96 8.66 -3.70
N SER A 5 -3.83 8.17 -2.83
CA SER A 5 -5.21 7.84 -3.17
C SER A 5 -6.17 8.67 -2.31
N VAL A 6 -7.14 9.32 -2.94
CA VAL A 6 -8.35 9.83 -2.28
C VAL A 6 -9.51 8.90 -2.63
N TRP A 7 -10.37 8.61 -1.65
CA TRP A 7 -11.47 7.67 -1.87
C TRP A 7 -12.74 8.18 -1.21
N GLN A 8 -13.87 7.76 -1.77
CA GLN A 8 -15.21 8.02 -1.25
C GLN A 8 -16.11 6.81 -1.47
N TYR A 9 -17.24 6.78 -0.77
CA TYR A 9 -18.32 5.88 -1.13
C TYR A 9 -19.08 6.42 -2.35
N TYR A 10 -19.71 5.52 -3.10
CA TYR A 10 -20.65 5.87 -4.16
C TYR A 10 -21.72 4.78 -4.26
N ILE A 11 -22.84 5.11 -4.90
CA ILE A 11 -23.93 4.19 -5.14
C ILE A 11 -23.75 3.62 -6.56
N PRO A 12 -23.55 2.30 -6.73
CA PRO A 12 -23.41 1.71 -8.06
C PRO A 12 -24.78 1.56 -8.74
N THR A 13 -24.82 1.74 -10.06
CA THR A 13 -25.96 1.29 -10.87
C THR A 13 -25.78 -0.17 -11.27
N GLN A 14 -26.85 -0.80 -11.75
CA GLN A 14 -26.78 -2.17 -12.27
C GLN A 14 -25.78 -2.30 -13.42
N ASP A 15 -25.66 -1.28 -14.27
CA ASP A 15 -24.70 -1.24 -15.37
C ASP A 15 -23.25 -1.25 -14.85
N VAL A 16 -22.96 -0.48 -13.81
CA VAL A 16 -21.65 -0.48 -13.17
C VAL A 16 -21.36 -1.84 -12.54
N LEU A 17 -22.31 -2.45 -11.83
CA LEU A 17 -22.12 -3.78 -11.24
C LEU A 17 -21.82 -4.85 -12.31
N ARG A 18 -22.51 -4.79 -13.45
CA ARG A 18 -22.22 -5.65 -14.62
C ARG A 18 -20.81 -5.40 -15.15
N LEU A 19 -20.40 -4.13 -15.28
CA LEU A 19 -19.04 -3.77 -15.73
C LEU A 19 -17.95 -4.27 -14.77
N LEU A 20 -18.15 -4.17 -13.45
CA LEU A 20 -17.21 -4.70 -12.46
C LEU A 20 -17.05 -6.22 -12.59
N GLU A 21 -18.13 -6.93 -12.89
CA GLU A 21 -18.13 -8.37 -13.13
C GLU A 21 -17.45 -8.73 -14.46
N LEU A 22 -17.75 -7.98 -15.53
CA LEU A 22 -17.07 -8.13 -16.83
C LEU A 22 -15.55 -7.93 -16.68
N PHE A 23 -15.12 -6.88 -15.98
CA PHE A 23 -13.70 -6.63 -15.72
C PHE A 23 -13.04 -7.75 -14.92
N ARG A 24 -13.76 -8.32 -13.93
CA ARG A 24 -13.29 -9.50 -13.18
C ARG A 24 -13.10 -10.71 -14.07
N ARG A 25 -14.01 -10.97 -15.01
CA ARG A 25 -13.89 -12.06 -16.00
C ARG A 25 -12.71 -11.81 -16.94
N MET A 26 -12.58 -10.61 -17.50
CA MET A 26 -11.43 -10.22 -18.34
C MET A 26 -10.08 -10.45 -17.64
N MET A 27 -9.96 -10.05 -16.37
CA MET A 27 -8.74 -10.31 -15.59
C MET A 27 -8.43 -11.80 -15.43
N ASN A 28 -9.44 -12.62 -15.15
CA ASN A 28 -9.25 -14.06 -14.95
C ASN A 28 -8.95 -14.79 -16.28
N ASP A 29 -9.52 -14.34 -17.39
CA ASP A 29 -9.20 -14.85 -18.72
C ASP A 29 -7.74 -14.53 -19.07
N ALA A 30 -7.31 -13.29 -18.86
CA ALA A 30 -5.91 -12.91 -19.04
C ALA A 30 -4.95 -13.72 -18.14
N ILE A 31 -5.34 -14.01 -16.89
CA ILE A 31 -4.56 -14.90 -16.01
C ILE A 31 -4.45 -16.31 -16.61
N ARG A 32 -5.56 -16.88 -17.11
CA ARG A 32 -5.58 -18.22 -17.70
C ARG A 32 -4.70 -18.29 -18.94
N ILE A 33 -4.83 -17.32 -19.85
CA ILE A 33 -4.00 -17.21 -21.06
C ILE A 33 -2.52 -17.11 -20.67
N ALA A 34 -2.18 -16.26 -19.69
CA ALA A 34 -0.79 -16.13 -19.28
C ALA A 34 -0.18 -17.41 -18.72
N LEU A 35 -0.97 -18.22 -17.99
CA LEU A 35 -0.51 -19.49 -17.44
C LEU A 35 -0.38 -20.56 -18.53
N ALA A 36 -1.32 -20.60 -19.49
CA ALA A 36 -1.29 -21.56 -20.60
C ALA A 36 -0.09 -21.34 -21.53
N TYR A 37 0.29 -20.08 -21.79
CA TYR A 37 1.36 -19.72 -22.72
C TYR A 37 2.67 -19.30 -22.05
N ASP A 38 2.79 -19.48 -20.73
CA ASP A 38 3.90 -18.98 -19.89
C ASP A 38 4.29 -17.51 -20.22
N ALA A 39 3.28 -16.65 -20.35
CA ALA A 39 3.49 -15.25 -20.70
C ALA A 39 3.98 -14.45 -19.48
N THR A 40 5.29 -14.23 -19.41
CA THR A 40 5.93 -13.59 -18.25
C THR A 40 6.03 -12.06 -18.33
N THR A 41 5.75 -11.46 -19.49
CA THR A 41 5.83 -10.00 -19.71
C THR A 41 4.46 -9.40 -20.08
N LEU A 42 4.25 -8.14 -19.70
CA LEU A 42 3.01 -7.42 -20.04
C LEU A 42 2.81 -7.34 -21.56
N ARG A 43 3.88 -7.08 -22.32
CA ARG A 43 3.82 -6.99 -23.79
C ARG A 43 3.34 -8.30 -24.40
N ARG A 44 3.97 -9.43 -24.03
CA ARG A 44 3.60 -10.76 -24.54
C ARG A 44 2.16 -11.12 -24.15
N LEU A 45 1.78 -10.87 -22.89
CA LEU A 45 0.41 -11.13 -22.45
C LEU A 45 -0.61 -10.26 -23.20
N SER A 46 -0.26 -9.01 -23.50
CA SER A 46 -1.15 -8.12 -24.25
C SER A 46 -1.41 -8.64 -25.66
N LEU A 47 -0.37 -9.08 -26.38
CA LEU A 47 -0.50 -9.65 -27.72
C LEU A 47 -1.37 -10.91 -27.73
N LEU A 48 -1.22 -11.78 -26.74
CA LEU A 48 -1.99 -13.04 -26.65
C LEU A 48 -3.44 -12.82 -26.20
N ALA A 49 -3.66 -11.96 -25.20
CA ALA A 49 -4.97 -11.84 -24.56
C ALA A 49 -5.87 -10.79 -25.18
N TYR A 50 -5.36 -9.76 -25.86
CA TYR A 50 -6.18 -8.62 -26.28
C TYR A 50 -7.30 -9.03 -27.24
N ASN A 51 -7.00 -9.83 -28.26
CA ASN A 51 -7.98 -10.30 -29.23
C ASN A 51 -9.00 -11.25 -28.59
N GLU A 52 -8.55 -12.16 -27.72
CA GLU A 52 -9.44 -13.03 -26.94
C GLU A 52 -10.43 -12.25 -26.07
N LEU A 53 -9.97 -11.13 -25.49
CA LEU A 53 -10.81 -10.26 -24.69
C LEU A 53 -11.76 -9.39 -25.54
N ALA A 54 -11.62 -9.34 -26.87
CA ALA A 54 -12.47 -8.55 -27.75
C ALA A 54 -13.95 -8.92 -27.65
N ARG A 55 -14.26 -10.19 -27.31
CA ARG A 55 -15.61 -10.71 -27.08
C ARG A 55 -16.39 -10.01 -25.96
N TYR A 56 -15.69 -9.32 -25.05
CA TYR A 56 -16.33 -8.58 -23.97
C TYR A 56 -16.78 -7.20 -24.44
N ASP A 57 -18.09 -6.94 -24.36
CA ASP A 57 -18.69 -5.62 -24.59
C ASP A 57 -18.23 -4.64 -23.51
N SER A 58 -17.15 -3.93 -23.81
CA SER A 58 -16.50 -2.95 -22.94
C SER A 58 -15.51 -2.11 -23.75
N PRO A 59 -15.24 -0.86 -23.35
CA PRO A 59 -14.20 -0.06 -23.96
C PRO A 59 -12.84 -0.75 -24.03
N SER A 60 -12.11 -0.58 -25.14
CA SER A 60 -10.84 -1.26 -25.42
C SER A 60 -9.76 -1.06 -24.35
N TYR A 61 -9.67 0.13 -23.75
CA TYR A 61 -8.71 0.39 -22.69
C TYR A 61 -9.00 -0.35 -21.38
N TYR A 62 -10.25 -0.79 -21.12
CA TYR A 62 -10.52 -1.66 -19.97
C TYR A 62 -9.92 -3.05 -20.15
N LYS A 63 -9.84 -3.54 -21.38
CA LYS A 63 -9.15 -4.80 -21.72
C LYS A 63 -7.65 -4.67 -21.41
N LEU A 64 -7.02 -3.58 -21.84
CA LEU A 64 -5.62 -3.28 -21.52
C LEU A 64 -5.38 -3.19 -20.00
N CYS A 65 -6.26 -2.51 -19.26
CA CYS A 65 -6.16 -2.41 -17.82
C CYS A 65 -6.35 -3.78 -17.14
N ALA A 66 -7.26 -4.63 -17.62
CA ALA A 66 -7.45 -5.98 -17.09
C ALA A 66 -6.20 -6.84 -17.30
N ILE A 67 -5.60 -6.80 -18.48
CA ILE A 67 -4.33 -7.47 -18.81
C ILE A 67 -3.19 -6.97 -17.92
N SER A 68 -3.07 -5.65 -17.74
CA SER A 68 -2.09 -5.03 -16.84
C SER A 68 -2.23 -5.52 -15.40
N ARG A 69 -3.46 -5.59 -14.89
CA ARG A 69 -3.74 -6.12 -13.54
C ARG A 69 -3.42 -7.61 -13.42
N ALA A 70 -3.76 -8.42 -14.43
CA ALA A 70 -3.42 -9.83 -14.49
C ALA A 70 -1.89 -10.05 -14.46
N ALA A 71 -1.14 -9.30 -15.28
CA ALA A 71 0.32 -9.34 -15.29
C ALA A 71 0.92 -9.00 -13.91
N GLY A 72 0.37 -7.99 -13.22
CA GLY A 72 0.80 -7.64 -11.87
C GLY A 72 0.59 -8.76 -10.83
N ILE A 73 -0.54 -9.48 -10.91
CA ILE A 73 -0.82 -10.64 -10.06
C ILE A 73 0.20 -11.76 -10.32
N LEU A 74 0.50 -12.04 -11.58
CA LEU A 74 1.44 -13.08 -11.98
C LEU A 74 2.88 -12.73 -11.60
N ALA A 75 3.28 -11.46 -11.75
CA ALA A 75 4.58 -10.97 -11.31
C ALA A 75 4.77 -11.12 -9.79
N ALA A 76 3.71 -10.83 -9.00
CA ALA A 76 3.72 -11.07 -7.56
C ALA A 76 3.87 -12.55 -7.22
N ARG A 77 3.15 -13.44 -7.92
CA ARG A 77 3.30 -14.90 -7.78
C ARG A 77 4.73 -15.36 -8.09
N LYS A 78 5.30 -14.91 -9.21
CA LYS A 78 6.70 -15.22 -9.60
C LYS A 78 7.70 -14.77 -8.53
N LYS A 79 7.46 -13.62 -7.88
CA LYS A 79 8.29 -13.15 -6.76
C LYS A 79 8.16 -14.07 -5.52
N SER A 80 6.98 -14.61 -5.25
CA SER A 80 6.78 -15.58 -4.16
C SER A 80 7.45 -16.92 -4.44
N ILE A 81 7.33 -17.44 -5.67
CA ILE A 81 8.00 -18.68 -6.10
C ILE A 81 9.52 -18.55 -5.95
N ARG A 82 10.11 -17.44 -6.43
CA ARG A 82 11.55 -17.15 -6.27
C ARG A 82 12.03 -17.09 -4.82
N ARG A 83 11.12 -16.89 -3.86
CA ARG A 83 11.42 -16.85 -2.43
C ARG A 83 11.17 -18.21 -1.74
N GLY A 84 10.85 -19.26 -2.50
CA GLY A 84 10.55 -20.60 -2.00
C GLY A 84 9.18 -20.75 -1.34
N PHE A 85 8.25 -19.83 -1.58
CA PHE A 85 6.89 -19.96 -1.05
C PHE A 85 6.04 -20.85 -1.95
N THR A 86 5.27 -21.76 -1.36
CA THR A 86 4.23 -22.52 -2.06
C THR A 86 3.15 -21.55 -2.56
N THR A 87 2.75 -21.68 -3.83
CA THR A 87 1.74 -20.79 -4.44
C THR A 87 0.62 -21.59 -5.10
N ARG A 88 -0.60 -21.07 -5.00
CA ARG A 88 -1.77 -21.59 -5.72
C ARG A 88 -1.92 -20.89 -7.07
N THR A 89 -2.76 -21.46 -7.94
CA THR A 89 -3.19 -20.81 -9.17
C THR A 89 -3.87 -19.47 -8.82
N PRO A 90 -3.39 -18.34 -9.37
CA PRO A 90 -3.95 -17.03 -9.06
C PRO A 90 -5.36 -16.89 -9.60
N TYR A 91 -6.22 -16.22 -8.84
CA TYR A 91 -7.59 -15.91 -9.23
C TYR A 91 -8.03 -14.56 -8.67
N ALA A 92 -8.62 -13.72 -9.52
CA ALA A 92 -9.18 -12.44 -9.14
C ALA A 92 -10.63 -12.61 -8.65
N PHE A 93 -10.79 -12.71 -7.33
CA PHE A 93 -12.11 -12.86 -6.70
C PHE A 93 -12.88 -11.53 -6.58
N ARG A 94 -12.18 -10.42 -6.33
CA ARG A 94 -12.84 -9.13 -6.07
C ARG A 94 -13.32 -8.48 -7.35
N GLN A 95 -14.59 -8.11 -7.38
CA GLN A 95 -15.16 -7.23 -8.39
C GLN A 95 -14.61 -5.81 -8.21
N GLN A 96 -13.89 -5.35 -9.23
CA GLN A 96 -13.31 -4.01 -9.29
C GLN A 96 -13.17 -3.61 -10.76
N LEU A 97 -13.12 -2.31 -11.03
CA LEU A 97 -12.70 -1.74 -12.29
C LEU A 97 -11.54 -0.81 -11.99
N VAL A 98 -10.44 -0.93 -12.75
CA VAL A 98 -9.30 -0.01 -12.67
C VAL A 98 -9.07 0.53 -14.06
N SER A 99 -8.96 1.85 -14.20
CA SER A 99 -8.53 2.43 -15.46
C SER A 99 -7.73 3.71 -15.29
N CYS A 100 -6.70 3.86 -16.12
CA CYS A 100 -5.95 5.10 -16.32
C CYS A 100 -6.35 5.84 -17.60
N TYR A 101 -7.41 5.39 -18.28
CA TYR A 101 -7.92 5.96 -19.52
C TYR A 101 -9.44 6.13 -19.46
N GLY A 102 -9.99 6.89 -20.40
CA GLY A 102 -11.42 6.98 -20.61
C GLY A 102 -12.18 7.46 -19.38
N PHE A 103 -11.67 8.46 -18.67
CA PHE A 103 -12.42 9.13 -17.62
C PHE A 103 -12.17 10.63 -17.69
N LYS A 104 -13.15 11.41 -17.24
CA LYS A 104 -13.07 12.86 -17.12
C LYS A 104 -13.58 13.29 -15.75
N ILE A 105 -13.01 14.35 -15.20
CA ILE A 105 -13.51 14.98 -13.98
C ILE A 105 -13.89 16.41 -14.35
N GLU A 106 -15.19 16.67 -14.42
CA GLU A 106 -15.77 17.94 -14.87
C GLU A 106 -17.00 18.24 -14.02
N ASN A 107 -17.25 19.52 -13.71
CA ASN A 107 -18.44 19.99 -12.99
C ASN A 107 -18.76 19.25 -11.67
N GLY A 108 -17.75 18.74 -10.98
CA GLY A 108 -17.93 18.00 -9.72
C GLY A 108 -18.20 16.50 -9.88
N TYR A 109 -18.14 15.95 -11.09
CA TYR A 109 -18.44 14.54 -11.38
C TYR A 109 -17.23 13.82 -11.96
N LEU A 110 -17.12 12.52 -11.66
CA LEU A 110 -16.29 11.60 -12.42
C LEU A 110 -17.15 10.93 -13.51
N HIS A 111 -16.84 11.18 -14.77
CA HIS A 111 -17.49 10.56 -15.92
C HIS A 111 -16.67 9.36 -16.38
N ILE A 112 -17.32 8.19 -16.46
CA ILE A 112 -16.74 6.97 -17.01
C ILE A 112 -17.68 6.33 -18.03
N PRO A 113 -17.17 5.74 -19.11
CA PRO A 113 -17.96 4.96 -20.05
C PRO A 113 -18.26 3.58 -19.46
N VAL A 114 -19.49 3.14 -19.64
CA VAL A 114 -19.94 1.82 -19.15
C VAL A 114 -20.12 0.84 -20.29
N SER A 115 -20.68 1.31 -21.41
CA SER A 115 -20.78 0.57 -22.67
C SER A 115 -20.79 1.55 -23.85
N ARG A 116 -20.95 1.06 -25.08
CA ARG A 116 -20.95 1.91 -26.28
C ARG A 116 -22.01 3.03 -26.17
N GLY A 117 -21.56 4.28 -26.21
CA GLY A 117 -22.41 5.48 -26.09
C GLY A 117 -22.93 5.77 -24.67
N LYS A 118 -22.79 4.85 -23.71
CA LYS A 118 -23.32 5.02 -22.35
C LYS A 118 -22.23 5.44 -21.38
N HIS A 119 -22.50 6.53 -20.67
CA HIS A 119 -21.63 7.06 -19.64
C HIS A 119 -22.33 7.03 -18.28
N PHE A 120 -21.53 6.86 -17.24
CA PHE A 120 -21.96 6.95 -15.85
C PHE A 120 -21.17 8.05 -15.16
N SER A 121 -21.91 8.91 -14.47
CA SER A 121 -21.38 10.06 -13.76
C SER A 121 -21.47 9.80 -12.26
N ILE A 122 -20.36 9.91 -11.55
CA ILE A 122 -20.30 9.74 -10.10
C ILE A 122 -20.09 11.12 -9.47
N PRO A 123 -21.02 11.63 -8.66
CA PRO A 123 -20.81 12.88 -7.94
C PRO A 123 -19.65 12.73 -6.95
N LEU A 124 -18.70 13.66 -7.01
CA LEU A 124 -17.59 13.70 -6.08
C LEU A 124 -17.99 14.45 -4.81
N THR A 125 -17.61 13.90 -3.67
CA THR A 125 -17.79 14.52 -2.37
C THR A 125 -16.97 15.81 -2.27
N ARG A 126 -17.43 16.76 -1.43
CA ARG A 126 -16.68 17.99 -1.13
C ARG A 126 -15.21 17.72 -0.79
N HIS A 127 -14.96 16.74 0.08
CA HIS A 127 -13.59 16.34 0.45
C HIS A 127 -12.76 15.87 -0.76
N THR A 128 -13.35 15.08 -1.66
CA THR A 128 -12.62 14.58 -2.83
C THR A 128 -12.35 15.72 -3.81
N LEU A 129 -13.31 16.61 -4.02
CA LEU A 129 -13.18 17.80 -4.86
C LEU A 129 -12.10 18.75 -4.34
N GLU A 130 -12.09 19.05 -3.04
CA GLU A 130 -11.06 19.89 -2.39
C GLU A 130 -9.65 19.34 -2.58
N ILE A 131 -9.49 18.01 -2.68
CA ILE A 131 -8.20 17.38 -2.92
C ILE A 131 -7.83 17.41 -4.41
N VAL A 132 -8.72 16.99 -5.31
CA VAL A 132 -8.36 16.88 -6.74
C VAL A 132 -8.23 18.25 -7.41
N SER A 133 -8.84 19.29 -6.84
CA SER A 133 -8.78 20.67 -7.37
C SER A 133 -7.56 21.46 -6.87
N GLN A 134 -6.70 20.88 -6.02
CA GLN A 134 -5.52 21.60 -5.54
C GLN A 134 -4.53 21.83 -6.69
N PRO A 135 -3.87 23.00 -6.75
CA PRO A 135 -2.84 23.27 -7.74
C PRO A 135 -1.74 22.20 -7.76
N GLY A 136 -1.37 21.76 -8.97
CA GLY A 136 -0.32 20.75 -9.18
C GLY A 136 -0.75 19.30 -8.93
N ILE A 137 -2.01 19.04 -8.58
CA ILE A 137 -2.54 17.68 -8.48
C ILE A 137 -3.11 17.21 -9.82
N LYS A 138 -2.72 16.01 -10.25
CA LYS A 138 -3.25 15.34 -11.45
C LYS A 138 -3.84 14.00 -11.08
N VAL A 139 -5.09 13.76 -11.49
CA VAL A 139 -5.70 12.43 -11.37
C VAL A 139 -5.17 11.52 -12.49
N ARG A 140 -4.57 10.39 -12.12
CA ARG A 140 -3.89 9.47 -13.03
C ARG A 140 -4.71 8.24 -13.38
N SER A 141 -5.56 7.81 -12.46
CA SER A 141 -6.42 6.65 -12.63
C SER A 141 -7.51 6.64 -11.59
N PHE A 142 -8.53 5.82 -11.82
CA PHE A 142 -9.55 5.52 -10.83
C PHE A 142 -9.63 4.01 -10.58
N THR A 143 -10.18 3.65 -9.43
CA THR A 143 -10.57 2.30 -9.08
C THR A 143 -11.98 2.33 -8.51
N LEU A 144 -12.89 1.57 -9.11
CA LEU A 144 -14.22 1.31 -8.57
C LEU A 144 -14.27 -0.08 -7.96
N THR A 145 -14.88 -0.20 -6.79
CA THR A 145 -15.39 -1.46 -6.24
C THR A 145 -16.92 -1.38 -6.18
N ARG A 146 -17.59 -2.38 -5.59
CA ARG A 146 -19.04 -2.36 -5.42
C ARG A 146 -19.60 -1.11 -4.72
N ASN A 147 -18.83 -0.44 -3.88
CA ASN A 147 -19.31 0.71 -3.10
C ASN A 147 -18.28 1.82 -2.91
N ARG A 148 -17.07 1.69 -3.43
CA ARG A 148 -16.01 2.69 -3.26
C ARG A 148 -15.44 3.14 -4.59
N LEU A 149 -15.28 4.44 -4.70
CA LEU A 149 -14.47 5.11 -5.70
C LEU A 149 -13.15 5.48 -5.05
N SER A 150 -12.03 5.16 -5.70
CA SER A 150 -10.69 5.60 -5.31
C SER A 150 -10.01 6.25 -6.51
N LEU A 151 -9.61 7.51 -6.38
CA LEU A 151 -8.83 8.25 -7.36
C LEU A 151 -7.34 8.19 -6.98
N CYS A 152 -6.51 7.79 -7.93
CA CYS A 152 -5.06 7.86 -7.82
C CYS A 152 -4.61 9.26 -8.24
N ILE A 153 -4.05 10.01 -7.31
CA ILE A 153 -3.60 11.38 -7.51
C ILE A 153 -2.08 11.44 -7.48
N ALA A 154 -1.51 12.16 -8.43
CA ALA A 154 -0.09 12.45 -8.50
C ALA A 154 0.13 13.94 -8.26
N ARG A 155 1.24 14.26 -7.59
CA ARG A 155 1.73 15.62 -7.41
C ARG A 155 3.22 15.64 -7.70
N ASP A 156 3.64 16.60 -8.52
CA ASP A 156 5.05 16.94 -8.70
C ASP A 156 5.36 18.14 -7.81
N THR A 157 6.04 17.86 -6.71
CA THR A 157 6.41 18.86 -5.71
C THR A 157 7.91 19.12 -5.83
N PRO A 158 8.35 20.39 -5.96
CA PRO A 158 9.78 20.72 -5.95
C PRO A 158 10.40 20.30 -4.61
N MET A 159 11.68 19.95 -4.64
CA MET A 159 12.38 19.57 -3.42
C MET A 159 12.59 20.79 -2.53
N ILE A 160 12.34 20.63 -1.24
CA ILE A 160 12.65 21.63 -0.23
C ILE A 160 14.17 21.63 -0.02
N GLU A 161 14.80 22.80 -0.07
CA GLU A 161 16.18 22.97 0.33
C GLU A 161 16.29 22.84 1.86
N CYS A 162 17.03 21.84 2.31
CA CYS A 162 17.23 21.55 3.73
C CYS A 162 18.59 22.05 4.20
N ARG A 163 18.63 22.70 5.38
CA ARG A 163 19.85 23.26 5.98
C ARG A 163 20.55 22.30 6.94
N SER A 164 19.84 21.29 7.41
CA SER A 164 20.37 20.28 8.33
C SER A 164 19.64 18.95 8.17
N THR A 165 20.08 17.95 8.90
CA THR A 165 19.54 16.59 8.87
C THR A 165 19.00 16.20 10.24
N VAL A 166 18.08 15.24 10.24
CA VAL A 166 17.58 14.61 11.46
C VAL A 166 17.45 13.10 11.23
N GLY A 167 18.05 12.31 12.12
CA GLY A 167 17.95 10.87 12.12
C GLY A 167 16.62 10.42 12.70
N VAL A 168 15.99 9.42 12.08
CA VAL A 168 14.81 8.75 12.62
C VAL A 168 15.12 7.27 12.84
N ASP A 169 15.39 6.93 14.10
CA ASP A 169 15.49 5.56 14.55
C ASP A 169 14.10 4.99 14.85
N ARG A 170 13.84 3.75 14.43
CA ARG A 170 12.49 3.17 14.35
C ARG A 170 12.32 2.02 15.32
N ASN A 171 12.53 2.23 16.61
CA ASN A 171 12.50 1.18 17.64
C ASN A 171 11.17 0.39 17.75
N LEU A 172 11.22 -0.69 18.53
CA LEU A 172 10.05 -1.53 18.80
C LEU A 172 8.90 -0.74 19.45
N ARG A 173 9.25 0.19 20.34
CA ARG A 173 8.31 0.90 21.21
C ARG A 173 8.23 2.40 20.94
N ASP A 174 9.06 2.95 20.08
CA ASP A 174 9.04 4.38 19.75
C ASP A 174 9.60 4.64 18.35
N LEU A 175 9.40 5.88 17.88
CA LEU A 175 10.28 6.48 16.88
C LEU A 175 11.11 7.52 17.59
N THR A 176 12.43 7.35 17.56
CA THR A 176 13.38 8.31 18.12
C THR A 176 13.86 9.21 17.00
N VAL A 177 13.62 10.51 17.14
CA VAL A 177 13.98 11.52 16.15
C VAL A 177 15.00 12.46 16.77
N GLY A 178 16.20 12.53 16.21
CA GLY A 178 17.24 13.35 16.81
C GLY A 178 18.36 13.76 15.87
N ASN A 179 19.10 14.76 16.32
CA ASN A 179 20.35 15.25 15.75
C ASN A 179 21.27 15.67 16.91
N ASP A 180 22.39 16.32 16.61
CA ASP A 180 23.40 16.71 17.62
C ASP A 180 22.86 17.67 18.70
N GLN A 181 21.72 18.33 18.46
CA GLN A 181 21.16 19.34 19.34
C GLN A 181 20.01 18.84 20.22
N GLN A 182 19.16 17.96 19.68
CA GLN A 182 17.95 17.54 20.37
C GLN A 182 17.49 16.13 19.98
N THR A 183 16.83 15.47 20.91
CA THR A 183 16.21 14.15 20.72
C THR A 183 14.77 14.19 21.18
N HIS A 184 13.86 13.67 20.36
CA HIS A 184 12.44 13.55 20.64
C HIS A 184 11.96 12.12 20.44
N TYR A 185 11.12 11.65 21.37
CA TYR A 185 10.59 10.28 21.36
C TYR A 185 9.09 10.30 21.05
N TYR A 186 8.68 9.50 20.06
CA TYR A 186 7.27 9.27 19.75
C TYR A 186 6.86 7.89 20.24
N ASP A 187 6.14 7.82 21.38
CA ASP A 187 5.74 6.54 21.98
C ASP A 187 4.80 5.72 21.07
N LEU A 188 5.23 4.51 20.76
CA LEU A 188 4.51 3.46 20.04
C LEU A 188 4.27 2.22 20.91
N SER A 189 4.48 2.28 22.23
CA SER A 189 4.25 1.17 23.16
C SER A 189 2.83 0.61 23.06
N LYS A 190 1.85 1.48 22.77
CA LYS A 190 0.46 1.08 22.50
C LYS A 190 0.33 0.14 21.31
N CYS A 191 1.15 0.28 20.26
CA CYS A 191 1.19 -0.64 19.13
C CYS A 191 1.61 -2.05 19.57
N VAL A 192 2.63 -2.15 20.43
CA VAL A 192 3.09 -3.42 21.01
C VAL A 192 2.00 -4.04 21.88
N ARG A 193 1.33 -3.25 22.73
CA ARG A 193 0.19 -3.70 23.54
C ARG A 193 -0.94 -4.26 22.67
N ILE A 194 -1.37 -3.53 21.64
CA ILE A 194 -2.42 -3.96 20.70
C ILE A 194 -2.03 -5.29 20.04
N ALA A 195 -0.77 -5.42 19.58
CA ALA A 195 -0.28 -6.65 18.98
C ALA A 195 -0.34 -7.84 19.94
N ASN A 196 0.10 -7.65 21.19
CA ASN A 196 0.09 -8.70 22.21
C ASN A 196 -1.33 -9.11 22.59
N THR A 197 -2.23 -8.14 22.81
CA THR A 197 -3.64 -8.40 23.13
C THR A 197 -4.33 -9.15 21.99
N THR A 198 -4.07 -8.76 20.74
CA THR A 198 -4.62 -9.45 19.56
C THR A 198 -4.21 -10.92 19.53
N VAL A 199 -2.94 -11.22 19.82
CA VAL A 199 -2.44 -12.60 19.88
C VAL A 199 -3.12 -13.38 21.00
N ARG A 200 -3.26 -12.79 22.19
CA ARG A 200 -3.92 -13.45 23.32
C ARG A 200 -5.38 -13.79 23.00
N ILE A 201 -6.11 -12.85 22.42
CA ILE A 201 -7.51 -13.06 22.00
C ILE A 201 -7.59 -14.15 20.93
N VAL A 202 -6.73 -14.10 19.89
CA VAL A 202 -6.76 -15.14 18.85
C VAL A 202 -6.41 -16.52 19.40
N ALA A 203 -5.52 -16.58 20.40
CA ALA A 203 -5.11 -17.83 21.04
C ALA A 203 -6.16 -18.39 22.02
N SER A 204 -7.06 -17.57 22.57
CA SER A 204 -8.12 -18.03 23.48
C SER A 204 -9.28 -18.73 22.76
N PHE A 205 -9.36 -18.64 21.43
CA PHE A 205 -10.36 -19.38 20.67
C PHE A 205 -9.92 -20.84 20.46
N ALA A 206 -10.54 -21.75 21.21
CA ALA A 206 -10.23 -23.19 21.19
C ALA A 206 -11.09 -24.04 20.22
N ARG A 207 -11.95 -23.40 19.40
CA ARG A 207 -12.89 -24.12 18.52
C ARG A 207 -12.14 -24.98 17.49
N ASN A 208 -12.56 -26.23 17.29
CA ASN A 208 -11.95 -27.16 16.34
C ASN A 208 -12.40 -26.95 14.88
N ASP A 209 -12.63 -25.70 14.48
CA ASP A 209 -13.04 -25.34 13.11
C ASP A 209 -12.02 -24.34 12.53
N ASP A 210 -11.20 -24.84 11.62
CA ASP A 210 -10.13 -24.07 10.99
C ASP A 210 -10.64 -22.91 10.13
N ARG A 211 -11.80 -23.07 9.49
CA ARG A 211 -12.41 -22.02 8.66
C ARG A 211 -12.84 -20.86 9.55
N MET A 212 -13.52 -21.16 10.64
CA MET A 212 -13.98 -20.16 11.60
C MET A 212 -12.81 -19.49 12.32
N ARG A 213 -11.79 -20.26 12.74
CA ARG A 213 -10.56 -19.73 13.33
C ARG A 213 -9.83 -18.78 12.39
N THR A 214 -9.73 -19.15 11.11
CA THR A 214 -9.12 -18.29 10.09
C THR A 214 -9.91 -16.99 9.90
N GLY A 215 -11.23 -17.07 9.88
CA GLY A 215 -12.11 -15.89 9.81
C GLY A 215 -11.91 -14.93 10.99
N ILE A 216 -11.89 -15.47 12.21
CA ILE A 216 -11.66 -14.71 13.45
C ILE A 216 -10.26 -14.09 13.46
N ALA A 217 -9.23 -14.88 13.16
CA ALA A 217 -7.84 -14.39 13.08
C ALA A 217 -7.70 -13.26 12.04
N SER A 218 -8.38 -13.37 10.90
CA SER A 218 -8.43 -12.32 9.89
C SER A 218 -9.10 -11.05 10.40
N MET A 219 -10.25 -11.18 11.07
CA MET A 219 -10.99 -10.07 11.66
C MET A 219 -10.13 -9.31 12.69
N TYR A 220 -9.55 -10.02 13.65
CA TYR A 220 -8.68 -9.43 14.67
C TYR A 220 -7.37 -8.89 14.08
N GLY A 221 -6.83 -9.53 13.05
CA GLY A 221 -5.69 -9.02 12.27
C GLY A 221 -5.99 -7.67 11.63
N LYS A 222 -7.15 -7.52 10.98
CA LYS A 222 -7.61 -6.23 10.40
C LYS A 222 -7.75 -5.16 11.48
N ARG A 223 -8.39 -5.49 12.60
CA ARG A 223 -8.54 -4.56 13.74
C ARG A 223 -7.18 -4.10 14.28
N ARG A 224 -6.25 -5.04 14.48
CA ARG A 224 -4.88 -4.72 14.89
C ARG A 224 -4.22 -3.75 13.91
N THR A 225 -4.18 -4.08 12.62
CA THR A 225 -3.55 -3.25 11.59
C THR A 225 -4.16 -1.85 11.53
N SER A 226 -5.49 -1.74 11.62
CA SER A 226 -6.17 -0.43 11.64
C SER A 226 -5.75 0.42 12.84
N ARG A 227 -5.73 -0.18 14.04
CA ARG A 227 -5.38 0.55 15.28
C ARG A 227 -3.91 0.94 15.33
N THR A 228 -2.99 0.02 15.00
CA THR A 228 -1.55 0.33 14.96
C THR A 228 -1.23 1.31 13.84
N GLY A 229 -1.91 1.18 12.69
CA GLY A 229 -1.80 2.10 11.57
C GLY A 229 -2.15 3.52 11.96
N HIS A 230 -3.26 3.73 12.68
CA HIS A 230 -3.67 5.07 13.14
C HIS A 230 -2.60 5.73 14.03
N ILE A 231 -2.06 5.00 15.01
CA ILE A 231 -1.01 5.52 15.92
C ILE A 231 0.25 5.90 15.11
N LEU A 232 0.71 5.02 14.22
CA LEU A 232 1.85 5.30 13.35
C LEU A 232 1.59 6.49 12.43
N HIS A 233 0.38 6.63 11.89
CA HIS A 233 0.02 7.73 11.01
C HIS A 233 0.11 9.07 11.73
N ASN A 234 -0.28 9.14 13.00
CA ASN A 234 -0.17 10.36 13.79
C ASN A 234 1.31 10.71 14.03
N ALA A 235 2.10 9.77 14.56
CA ALA A 235 3.52 9.99 14.83
C ALA A 235 4.30 10.41 13.57
N THR A 236 4.19 9.63 12.49
CA THR A 236 4.91 9.92 11.24
C THR A 236 4.40 11.18 10.52
N LYS A 237 3.14 11.61 10.77
CA LYS A 237 2.63 12.89 10.26
C LYS A 237 3.31 14.04 10.98
N THR A 238 3.38 13.99 12.31
CA THR A 238 4.03 15.00 13.14
C THR A 238 5.52 15.12 12.82
N ILE A 239 6.22 13.99 12.70
CA ILE A 239 7.66 13.97 12.33
C ILE A 239 7.90 14.72 11.02
N VAL A 240 7.15 14.40 9.97
CA VAL A 240 7.32 15.06 8.66
C VAL A 240 6.92 16.54 8.72
N ALA A 241 5.86 16.88 9.45
CA ALA A 241 5.44 18.28 9.61
C ALA A 241 6.53 19.14 10.28
N ILE A 242 7.13 18.64 11.35
CA ILE A 242 8.22 19.34 12.06
C ILE A 242 9.46 19.44 11.17
N ALA A 243 9.81 18.38 10.43
CA ALA A 243 10.96 18.40 9.52
C ALA A 243 10.78 19.42 8.38
N VAL A 244 9.56 19.55 7.84
CA VAL A 244 9.22 20.60 6.87
C VAL A 244 9.36 21.99 7.49
N GLN A 245 8.79 22.21 8.68
CA GLN A 245 8.85 23.51 9.37
C GLN A 245 10.30 23.94 9.64
N ARG A 246 11.16 23.00 10.03
CA ARG A 246 12.57 23.25 10.35
C ARG A 246 13.49 23.18 9.13
N LYS A 247 12.97 22.88 7.94
CA LYS A 247 13.75 22.61 6.72
C LYS A 247 14.90 21.60 6.96
N THR A 248 14.56 20.47 7.56
CA THR A 248 15.51 19.39 7.86
C THR A 248 15.25 18.15 7.03
N ALA A 249 16.30 17.60 6.41
CA ALA A 249 16.20 16.35 5.67
C ALA A 249 16.10 15.17 6.65
N ILE A 250 15.26 14.19 6.34
CA ILE A 250 15.07 13.01 7.19
C ILE A 250 16.05 11.92 6.77
N VAL A 251 16.80 11.40 7.74
CA VAL A 251 17.76 10.30 7.53
C VAL A 251 17.18 9.01 8.11
N LEU A 252 17.18 7.94 7.31
CA LEU A 252 16.67 6.62 7.66
C LEU A 252 17.72 5.54 7.37
N GLU A 253 18.01 4.71 8.37
CA GLU A 253 18.85 3.53 8.19
C GLU A 253 18.16 2.44 7.34
N ASN A 254 18.95 1.56 6.71
CA ASN A 254 18.43 0.39 6.00
C ASN A 254 18.42 -0.88 6.86
N ILE A 255 17.29 -1.15 7.52
CA ILE A 255 17.03 -2.37 8.30
C ILE A 255 16.21 -3.42 7.54
N GLU A 256 16.23 -3.39 6.21
CA GLU A 256 15.64 -4.48 5.44
C GLU A 256 16.23 -5.82 5.90
N GLY A 257 15.43 -6.89 5.92
CA GLY A 257 15.91 -8.21 6.30
C GLY A 257 16.10 -8.45 7.82
N ILE A 258 15.96 -7.44 8.70
CA ILE A 258 16.14 -7.61 10.17
C ILE A 258 15.31 -8.75 10.78
N ARG A 259 14.17 -9.09 10.17
CA ARG A 259 13.32 -10.22 10.60
C ARG A 259 13.98 -11.59 10.41
N SER A 260 15.04 -11.72 9.61
CA SER A 260 15.78 -12.99 9.48
C SER A 260 16.43 -13.41 10.79
N LEU A 261 16.83 -12.43 11.62
CA LEU A 261 17.40 -12.66 12.95
C LEU A 261 16.41 -13.30 13.93
N TYR A 262 15.10 -13.20 13.66
CA TYR A 262 14.03 -13.62 14.56
C TYR A 262 13.24 -14.83 14.04
N ARG A 263 13.92 -15.74 13.32
CA ARG A 263 13.36 -17.00 12.77
C ARG A 263 13.43 -18.15 13.77
N LYS A 264 12.64 -19.21 13.55
CA LYS A 264 12.75 -20.46 14.34
C LYS A 264 14.16 -21.04 14.16
N GLY A 265 14.76 -21.54 15.26
CA GLY A 265 16.13 -22.08 15.26
C GLY A 265 17.22 -21.09 15.70
N ASN A 266 16.87 -19.84 16.00
CA ASN A 266 17.81 -18.79 16.41
C ASN A 266 18.16 -18.77 17.93
N GLY A 267 17.89 -19.84 18.67
CA GLY A 267 18.08 -19.90 20.14
C GLY A 267 17.14 -19.05 21.00
N GLN A 268 16.36 -18.13 20.42
CA GLN A 268 15.49 -17.24 21.20
C GLN A 268 14.15 -17.90 21.59
N GLY A 269 13.49 -17.40 22.64
CA GLY A 269 12.17 -17.89 23.03
C GLY A 269 11.06 -17.55 22.01
N ARG A 270 10.01 -18.39 21.92
CA ARG A 270 8.82 -18.15 21.06
C ARG A 270 8.17 -16.79 21.33
N ARG A 271 8.12 -16.37 22.60
CA ARG A 271 7.56 -15.07 23.02
C ARG A 271 8.36 -13.89 22.45
N TYR A 272 9.69 -13.95 22.57
CA TYR A 272 10.58 -12.90 22.08
C TYR A 272 10.51 -12.74 20.56
N ARG A 273 10.64 -13.85 19.81
CA ARG A 273 10.51 -13.83 18.35
C ARG A 273 9.18 -13.23 17.89
N ARG A 274 8.08 -13.59 18.55
CA ARG A 274 6.76 -13.05 18.21
C ARG A 274 6.70 -11.54 18.40
N ARG A 275 7.29 -11.02 19.48
CA ARG A 275 7.38 -9.59 19.76
C ARG A 275 8.22 -8.85 18.71
N MET A 276 9.37 -9.40 18.32
CA MET A 276 10.18 -8.76 17.29
C MET A 276 9.53 -8.79 15.90
N ASN A 277 8.79 -9.86 15.59
CA ASN A 277 8.02 -9.96 14.35
C ASN A 277 6.74 -9.11 14.34
N SER A 278 6.32 -8.54 15.48
CA SER A 278 5.19 -7.60 15.56
C SER A 278 5.59 -6.13 15.34
N TRP A 279 6.88 -5.86 15.30
CA TRP A 279 7.47 -4.53 15.08
C TRP A 279 7.11 -3.96 13.70
N SER A 280 6.66 -2.71 13.71
CA SER A 280 6.09 -2.00 12.54
C SER A 280 7.07 -1.03 11.85
N PHE A 281 8.38 -1.28 11.95
CA PHE A 281 9.43 -0.43 11.38
C PHE A 281 9.24 -0.14 9.88
N SER A 282 8.89 -1.16 9.09
CA SER A 282 8.76 -1.03 7.64
C SER A 282 7.56 -0.16 7.26
N GLU A 283 6.50 -0.21 8.07
CA GLU A 283 5.32 0.64 7.89
C GLU A 283 5.61 2.08 8.31
N ALA A 284 6.35 2.30 9.40
CA ALA A 284 6.81 3.63 9.80
C ALA A 284 7.67 4.28 8.70
N GLN A 285 8.65 3.54 8.18
CA GLN A 285 9.48 3.98 7.04
C GLN A 285 8.61 4.33 5.83
N ARG A 286 7.72 3.41 5.41
CA ARG A 286 6.82 3.63 4.27
C ARG A 286 6.00 4.91 4.44
N GLN A 287 5.47 5.14 5.65
CA GLN A 287 4.66 6.31 5.96
C GLN A 287 5.44 7.62 5.92
N ILE A 288 6.61 7.68 6.55
CA ILE A 288 7.49 8.84 6.48
C ILE A 288 7.82 9.15 5.03
N GLU A 289 8.19 8.12 4.26
CA GLU A 289 8.61 8.30 2.87
C GLU A 289 7.54 8.85 1.94
N TYR A 290 6.33 8.26 1.93
CA TYR A 290 5.30 8.79 1.03
C TYR A 290 4.82 10.17 1.47
N LYS A 291 4.85 10.48 2.78
CA LYS A 291 4.47 11.81 3.29
C LYS A 291 5.49 12.86 2.91
N ALA A 292 6.78 12.57 3.11
CA ALA A 292 7.89 13.44 2.73
C ALA A 292 7.90 13.71 1.21
N ARG A 293 7.81 12.66 0.39
CA ARG A 293 7.74 12.82 -1.08
C ARG A 293 6.56 13.69 -1.52
N TRP A 294 5.41 13.59 -0.85
CA TRP A 294 4.23 14.40 -1.17
C TRP A 294 4.47 15.90 -0.96
N VAL A 295 5.26 16.27 0.04
CA VAL A 295 5.58 17.66 0.38
C VAL A 295 6.94 18.11 -0.18
N GLY A 296 7.65 17.27 -0.92
CA GLY A 296 8.97 17.59 -1.47
C GLY A 296 10.12 17.52 -0.46
N LEU A 297 9.91 16.92 0.71
CA LEU A 297 10.96 16.82 1.73
C LEU A 297 12.00 15.74 1.34
N PRO A 298 13.31 16.07 1.30
CA PRO A 298 14.38 15.11 1.03
C PRO A 298 14.44 14.00 2.08
N ILE A 299 14.70 12.77 1.61
CA ILE A 299 14.99 11.62 2.47
C ILE A 299 16.32 11.03 2.05
N ILE A 300 17.21 10.88 3.03
CA ILE A 300 18.51 10.23 2.88
C ILE A 300 18.39 8.82 3.46
N ARG A 301 18.73 7.80 2.67
CA ARG A 301 18.78 6.42 3.13
C ARG A 301 20.22 6.01 3.35
N LEU A 302 20.56 5.63 4.58
CA LEU A 302 21.87 5.08 4.88
C LEU A 302 21.88 3.58 4.60
N SER A 303 22.93 3.12 3.94
CA SER A 303 23.24 1.72 3.75
C SER A 303 23.65 1.07 5.07
N ARG A 304 23.59 -0.27 5.12
CA ARG A 304 24.06 -1.03 6.29
C ARG A 304 25.56 -0.85 6.58
N ARG A 305 26.35 -0.46 5.58
CA ARG A 305 27.78 -0.20 5.76
C ARG A 305 27.99 1.10 6.52
N GLU A 306 27.22 2.14 6.16
CA GLU A 306 27.25 3.45 6.81
C GLU A 306 26.73 3.40 8.25
N THR A 307 25.80 2.49 8.56
CA THR A 307 25.24 2.33 9.92
C THR A 307 25.89 1.21 10.72
N ARG A 308 27.05 0.70 10.30
CA ARG A 308 27.72 -0.42 10.98
C ARG A 308 28.36 0.08 12.27
N GLY A 309 27.99 -0.52 13.41
CA GLY A 309 28.58 -0.19 14.71
C GLY A 309 28.00 1.07 15.37
N SER A 310 27.14 1.83 14.70
CA SER A 310 26.53 3.04 15.25
C SER A 310 25.64 2.79 16.47
N SER A 311 25.19 1.55 16.68
CA SER A 311 24.43 1.13 17.87
C SER A 311 25.32 0.75 19.06
N VAL A 312 26.65 0.73 18.89
CA VAL A 312 27.64 0.34 19.91
C VAL A 312 28.53 1.52 20.30
N THR A 313 28.74 2.47 19.38
CA THR A 313 29.45 3.73 19.65
C THR A 313 28.55 4.67 20.46
N CYS A 314 29.09 5.25 21.54
CA CYS A 314 28.36 6.27 22.29
C CYS A 314 28.28 7.54 21.41
N PRO A 315 27.10 8.17 21.24
CA PRO A 315 26.99 9.40 20.46
C PRO A 315 27.69 10.61 21.12
N ARG A 316 28.25 10.44 22.33
CA ARG A 316 28.96 11.49 23.08
C ARG A 316 30.48 11.24 23.22
N CYS A 317 30.95 10.00 23.11
CA CYS A 317 32.34 9.65 23.37
C CYS A 317 32.82 8.49 22.48
#